data_AF-R6CNC5-F1
#
_entry.id   AF-R6CNC5-F1
#
_cell.length_a   1.000
_cell.length_b   1.000
_cell.length_c   1.000
_cell.angle_alpha   90.00
_cell.angle_beta   90.00
_cell.angle_gamma   90.00
#
_symmetry.space_group_name_H-M   'P 1'
#
loop_
_entity.id
_entity.type
_entity.pdbx_description
1 polymer ?
#
loop_
_entity_poly.entity_id
_entity_poly.type
_entity_poly.pdbx_seq_one_letter_code
_entity_poly.pdbx_strand_id
1 'polypeptide(L)' 'MIKPMDIEKILTEGIVFKGSKLNGKKKEEKVKTKAKKKTYITGLHGSGSAKMKEEYRRRRANRHKNG' A
#
# COMPACT_ATOMS: atom_id res chain seq x y z
N MET A 1 14.03 -12.47 -34.87
CA MET A 1 15.36 -12.13 -35.44
C MET A 1 15.42 -10.63 -35.64
N ILE A 2 16.34 -9.97 -34.95
CA ILE A 2 16.64 -8.55 -35.15
C ILE A 2 17.34 -8.44 -36.51
N LYS A 3 16.87 -7.55 -37.40
CA LYS A 3 17.50 -7.37 -38.71
C LYS A 3 18.72 -6.45 -38.56
N PRO A 4 19.77 -6.59 -39.39
CA PRO A 4 20.98 -5.76 -39.29
C PRO A 4 20.70 -4.25 -39.34
N MET A 5 19.71 -3.80 -40.14
CA MET A 5 19.26 -2.40 -40.18
C MET A 5 18.70 -1.88 -38.84
N ASP A 6 18.13 -2.75 -38.00
CA ASP A 6 17.57 -2.34 -36.71
C ASP A 6 18.68 -2.04 -35.69
N ILE A 7 19.85 -2.69 -35.82
CA ILE A 7 21.02 -2.48 -34.96
C ILE A 7 21.66 -1.13 -35.24
N GLU A 8 21.80 -0.76 -36.52
CA GLU A 8 22.35 0.54 -36.92
C GLU A 8 21.49 1.70 -36.41
N LYS A 9 20.16 1.59 -36.51
CA LYS A 9 19.22 2.58 -35.97
C LYS A 9 19.30 2.69 -34.45
N ILE A 10 19.45 1.57 -33.75
CA ILE A 10 19.65 1.54 -32.29
C ILE A 10 20.94 2.27 -31.90
N LEU A 11 22.01 2.12 -32.68
CA LEU A 11 23.30 2.75 -32.41
C LEU A 11 23.28 4.27 -32.67
N THR A 12 22.52 4.73 -33.66
CA THR A 12 22.46 6.14 -34.07
C THR A 12 21.40 6.95 -33.35
N GLU A 13 20.19 6.41 -33.16
CA GLU A 13 19.04 7.12 -32.57
C GLU A 13 18.86 6.83 -31.07
N GLY A 14 19.47 5.74 -30.58
CA GLY A 14 19.36 5.29 -29.18
C GLY A 14 18.05 4.54 -28.88
N ILE A 15 18.06 3.76 -27.79
CA ILE A 15 16.89 2.99 -27.35
C ILE A 15 16.06 3.83 -26.37
N VAL A 16 14.80 4.09 -26.70
CA VAL A 16 13.83 4.69 -25.79
C VAL A 16 13.08 3.60 -25.03
N PHE A 17 13.38 3.45 -23.73
CA PHE A 17 12.62 2.57 -22.85
C PHE A 17 11.25 3.18 -22.55
N LYS A 18 10.23 2.79 -23.33
CA LYS A 18 8.85 3.12 -23.01
C LYS A 18 8.38 2.18 -21.89
N GLY A 19 8.21 2.72 -20.69
CA GLY A 19 7.67 1.98 -19.55
C GLY A 19 6.36 1.29 -19.91
N SER A 20 6.21 0.02 -19.55
CA SER A 20 4.96 -0.71 -19.76
C SER A 20 3.81 0.02 -19.07
N LYS A 21 2.70 0.25 -19.78
CA LYS A 21 1.46 0.68 -19.12
C LYS A 21 1.11 -0.44 -18.14
N LEU A 22 1.12 -0.13 -16.84
CA LEU A 22 0.70 -1.04 -15.78
C LEU A 22 -0.80 -1.34 -15.93
N ASN A 23 -1.16 -2.19 -16.91
CA ASN A 23 -2.47 -2.77 -17.07
C ASN A 23 -2.62 -3.92 -16.07
N GLY A 24 -2.50 -3.59 -14.80
CA GLY A 24 -2.88 -4.45 -13.70
C GLY A 24 -3.70 -3.59 -12.79
N LYS A 25 -4.98 -3.93 -12.59
CA LYS A 25 -5.77 -3.44 -11.46
C LYS A 25 -4.82 -3.44 -10.27
N LYS A 26 -4.50 -2.26 -9.73
CA LYS A 26 -3.71 -2.15 -8.51
C LYS A 26 -4.46 -3.01 -7.51
N LYS A 27 -4.03 -4.26 -7.30
CA LYS A 27 -4.32 -4.95 -6.07
C LYS A 27 -3.82 -3.95 -5.05
N GLU A 28 -4.75 -3.36 -4.31
CA GLU A 28 -4.42 -2.61 -3.12
C GLU A 28 -3.85 -3.61 -2.10
N GLU A 29 -2.74 -4.26 -2.44
CA GLU A 29 -1.77 -4.62 -1.45
C GLU A 29 -1.28 -3.28 -0.93
N LYS A 30 -2.04 -2.80 0.04
CA LYS A 30 -1.93 -1.48 0.64
C LYS A 30 -0.55 -1.47 1.27
N VAL A 31 0.47 -1.10 0.49
CA VAL A 31 1.85 -1.01 0.94
C VAL A 31 1.82 -0.06 2.14
N LYS A 32 1.86 -0.64 3.34
CA LYS A 32 1.69 0.11 4.58
C LYS A 32 3.00 0.87 4.76
N THR A 33 3.03 2.10 4.27
CA THR A 33 4.17 3.01 4.46
C THR A 33 4.47 3.15 5.96
N LYS A 34 5.72 3.49 6.30
CA LYS A 34 6.12 3.71 7.70
C LYS A 34 5.17 4.70 8.40
N ALA A 35 4.72 5.73 7.68
CA ALA A 35 3.71 6.67 8.15
C ALA A 35 2.36 6.00 8.48
N LYS A 36 1.79 5.20 7.57
CA LYS A 36 0.51 4.50 7.80
C LYS A 36 0.60 3.44 8.90
N LYS A 37 1.76 2.81 9.09
CA LYS A 37 2.01 1.92 10.23
C LYS A 37 2.09 2.72 11.54
N LYS A 38 2.80 3.85 11.53
CA LYS A 38 2.93 4.74 12.70
C LYS A 38 1.56 5.25 13.15
N THR A 39 0.70 5.71 12.24
CA THR A 39 -0.65 6.20 12.60
C THR A 39 -1.54 5.12 13.23
N TYR A 40 -1.39 3.86 12.80
CA TYR A 40 -2.08 2.72 13.42
C TYR A 40 -1.53 2.43 14.82
N ILE A 41 -0.21 2.46 15.00
CA ILE A 41 0.46 2.20 16.29
C ILE A 41 0.16 3.33 17.29
N THR A 42 0.29 4.58 16.87
CA THR A 42 0.03 5.75 17.71
C THR A 42 -1.45 5.91 18.03
N GLY A 43 -2.33 5.21 17.30
CA GLY A 43 -3.76 5.16 17.60
C GLY A 43 -4.43 6.51 17.41
N LEU A 44 -4.17 7.18 16.29
CA LEU A 44 -4.81 8.46 15.94
C LEU A 44 -6.34 8.36 16.10
N HIS A 45 -6.99 9.46 16.50
CA HIS A 45 -8.44 9.50 16.64
C HIS A 45 -9.15 9.04 15.34
N GLY A 46 -10.13 8.15 15.47
CA GLY A 46 -10.82 7.55 14.32
C GLY A 46 -10.09 6.41 13.61
N SER A 47 -8.84 6.09 14.00
CA SER A 47 -8.13 4.90 13.48
C SER A 47 -8.76 3.59 13.98
N GLY A 48 -8.54 2.50 13.24
CA GLY A 48 -9.07 1.17 13.63
C GLY A 48 -8.59 0.69 15.00
N SER A 49 -7.34 1.00 15.37
CA SER A 49 -6.80 0.68 16.70
C SER A 49 -7.44 1.49 17.82
N ALA A 50 -7.82 2.75 17.57
CA ALA A 50 -8.54 3.58 18.54
C ALA A 50 -9.94 3.02 18.84
N LYS A 51 -10.68 2.62 17.79
CA LYS A 51 -12.02 2.00 17.94
C LYS A 51 -11.96 0.71 18.75
N MET A 52 -10.98 -0.15 18.48
CA MET A 52 -10.80 -1.40 19.24
C MET A 52 -10.48 -1.12 20.72
N LYS A 53 -9.60 -0.15 21.02
CA LYS A 53 -9.28 0.23 22.41
C LYS A 53 -10.49 0.81 23.15
N GLU A 54 -11.36 1.54 22.47
CA GLU A 54 -12.61 2.03 23.05
C GLU A 54 -13.57 0.89 23.37
N GLU A 55 -13.73 -0.05 22.46
CA GLU A 55 -14.55 -1.24 22.67
C GLU A 55 -14.06 -2.08 23.87
N TYR A 56 -12.76 -2.32 23.98
CA TYR A 56 -12.18 -2.99 25.15
C TYR A 56 -12.45 -2.26 26.46
N ARG A 57 -12.38 -0.92 26.47
CA ARG A 57 -12.71 -0.10 27.65
C ARG A 57 -14.18 -0.26 28.04
N ARG A 58 -15.10 -0.22 27.05
CA ARG A 58 -16.54 -0.44 27.28
C ARG A 58 -16.82 -1.84 27.85
N ARG A 59 -16.22 -2.89 27.26
CA ARG A 59 -16.38 -4.27 27.76
C ARG A 59 -15.82 -4.42 29.18
N ARG A 60 -14.64 -3.85 29.47
CA ARG A 60 -14.02 -3.88 30.80
C ARG A 60 -14.91 -3.22 31.86
N ALA A 61 -15.52 -2.08 31.50
CA ALA A 61 -16.46 -1.38 32.36
C ALA A 61 -17.72 -2.20 32.61
N ASN A 62 -18.23 -2.93 31.62
CA ASN A 62 -19.46 -3.72 31.78
C ASN A 62 -19.26 -5.10 32.45
N ARG A 63 -18.04 -5.49 32.85
CA ARG A 63 -17.77 -6.80 33.45
C ARG A 63 -18.59 -7.10 34.71
N HIS A 64 -18.89 -6.07 35.50
CA HIS A 64 -19.67 -6.20 36.74
C HIS A 64 -21.18 -6.13 36.51
N LYS A 65 -21.63 -5.88 35.28
CA LYS A 65 -23.07 -5.75 34.95
C LYS A 65 -23.70 -7.08 34.50
N ASN A 66 -22.87 -8.09 34.23
CA ASN A 66 -23.31 -9.43 33.80
C ASN A 66 -23.11 -10.47 34.92
N GLY A 67 -22.99 -10.04 36.18
CA GLY A 67 -22.96 -10.91 37.36
C GLY A 67 -24.29 -10.92 38.06
#